data_AF-W4L2U0-F1
#
_entry.id   AF-W4L2U0-F1
#
_cell.length_a   1.000
_cell.length_b   1.000
_cell.length_c   1.000
_cell.angle_alpha   90.00
_cell.angle_beta   90.00
_cell.angle_gamma   90.00
#
_symmetry.space_group_name_H-M   'P 1'
#
loop_
_entity.id
_entity.type
_entity.pdbx_description
1 polymer ?
#
loop_
_entity_poly.entity_id
_entity_poly.type
_entity_poly.pdbx_seq_one_letter_code
_entity_poly.pdbx_strand_id
1 'polypeptide(L)'
;TSVIQWGSIPNAIIKTAAEENCDLIVMGSRTLTGWKRLQVGNVANPVIAKAPQPVMLIKPPQPVSVDRPLRHRILVATGGSAWSDAALDQAFAWASAHGLDVCGLYVSKQRLRSGAAVDPKGEQVLAEAQSKASAAGVRFEPILARGDIANTILATAIDQHCDAIVLGSRGLTGLKRLMAGSIANA
;
A
#
# COMPACT_ATOMS: atom_id res chain seq x y z
N THR A 1 11.77 -16.34 17.82
CA THR A 1 11.47 -17.79 17.84
C THR A 1 11.32 -18.28 16.42
N SER A 2 11.73 -19.52 16.14
CA SER A 2 11.45 -20.20 14.86
C SER A 2 10.36 -21.25 15.08
N VAL A 3 9.30 -21.22 14.28
CA VAL A 3 8.15 -22.12 14.38
C VAL A 3 7.96 -22.85 13.06
N ILE A 4 7.74 -24.18 13.12
CA ILE A 4 7.39 -25.01 11.96
C ILE A 4 5.97 -25.51 12.17
N GLN A 5 5.10 -25.30 11.19
CA GLN A 5 3.69 -25.70 11.25
C GLN A 5 3.31 -26.57 10.05
N TRP A 6 2.37 -27.48 10.29
CA TRP A 6 1.81 -28.36 9.27
C TRP A 6 0.41 -27.89 8.85
N GLY A 7 0.05 -28.13 7.59
CA GLY A 7 -1.29 -27.86 7.05
C GLY A 7 -1.29 -26.84 5.91
N SER A 8 -2.45 -26.19 5.71
CA SER A 8 -2.62 -25.14 4.69
C SER A 8 -1.74 -23.93 5.01
N ILE A 9 -0.78 -23.62 4.13
CA ILE A 9 0.23 -22.57 4.36
C ILE A 9 -0.39 -21.23 4.80
N PRO A 10 -1.43 -20.68 4.13
CA PRO A 10 -2.03 -19.42 4.57
C PRO A 10 -2.65 -19.49 5.96
N ASN A 11 -3.34 -20.60 6.28
CA ASN A 11 -3.98 -20.77 7.58
C ASN A 11 -2.94 -20.93 8.69
N ALA A 12 -1.87 -21.68 8.43
CA ALA A 12 -0.76 -21.82 9.35
C ALA A 12 -0.12 -20.45 9.66
N ILE A 13 0.15 -19.63 8.63
CA ILE A 13 0.69 -18.27 8.80
C ILE A 13 -0.25 -17.41 9.66
N ILE A 14 -1.54 -17.34 9.33
CA ILE A 14 -2.51 -16.49 10.05
C ILE A 14 -2.64 -16.95 11.51
N LYS A 15 -2.76 -18.25 11.73
CA LYS A 15 -2.92 -18.83 13.07
C LYS A 15 -1.68 -18.54 13.92
N THR A 16 -0.49 -18.83 13.40
CA THR A 16 0.76 -18.58 14.14
C THR A 16 0.96 -17.09 14.41
N ALA A 17 0.68 -16.21 13.45
CA ALA A 17 0.79 -14.77 13.67
C ALA A 17 -0.13 -14.28 14.80
N ALA A 18 -1.33 -14.87 14.93
CA ALA A 18 -2.25 -14.56 16.02
C ALA A 18 -1.79 -15.15 17.36
N GLU A 19 -1.37 -16.42 17.38
CA GLU A 19 -0.92 -17.12 18.59
C GLU A 19 0.37 -16.50 19.18
N GLU A 20 1.28 -16.07 18.32
CA GLU A 20 2.54 -15.42 18.71
C GLU A 20 2.39 -13.91 18.93
N ASN A 21 1.17 -13.36 18.82
CA ASN A 21 0.87 -11.93 18.95
C ASN A 21 1.76 -11.05 18.05
N CYS A 22 1.97 -11.45 16.79
CA CYS A 22 2.76 -10.66 15.85
C CYS A 22 2.02 -9.37 15.47
N ASP A 23 2.75 -8.25 15.38
CA ASP A 23 2.21 -6.95 14.95
C ASP A 23 2.23 -6.78 13.41
N LEU A 24 3.02 -7.58 12.69
CA LEU A 24 3.21 -7.49 11.24
C LEU A 24 3.55 -8.85 10.65
N ILE A 25 2.93 -9.20 9.51
CA ILE A 25 3.32 -10.36 8.71
C ILE A 25 4.15 -9.88 7.51
N VAL A 26 5.42 -10.29 7.43
CA VAL A 26 6.29 -10.00 6.28
C VAL A 26 6.40 -11.24 5.41
N MET A 27 6.14 -11.09 4.10
CA MET A 27 6.26 -12.21 3.17
C MET A 27 6.72 -11.77 1.78
N GLY A 28 7.44 -12.65 1.09
CA GLY A 28 7.83 -12.43 -0.30
C GLY A 28 6.63 -12.53 -1.25
N SER A 29 6.59 -11.68 -2.27
CA SER A 29 5.68 -11.82 -3.42
C SER A 29 6.41 -12.58 -4.52
N ARG A 30 6.04 -13.84 -4.77
CA ARG A 30 6.58 -14.61 -5.90
C ARG A 30 6.18 -13.92 -7.20
N THR A 31 7.14 -13.34 -7.92
CA THR A 31 6.97 -12.90 -9.30
C THR A 31 7.54 -14.01 -10.17
N LEU A 32 6.70 -14.67 -10.97
CA LEU A 32 7.22 -15.56 -12.00
C LEU A 32 8.05 -14.68 -12.94
N THR A 33 9.30 -15.09 -13.13
CA THR A 33 10.27 -14.47 -14.03
C THR A 33 9.62 -14.20 -15.39
N GLY A 34 9.62 -12.94 -15.82
CA GLY A 34 9.16 -12.56 -17.16
C GLY A 34 7.66 -12.75 -17.36
N TRP A 35 6.87 -11.78 -16.93
CA TRP A 35 5.97 -10.95 -17.75
C TRP A 35 4.97 -10.23 -16.83
N LYS A 36 5.01 -8.89 -16.92
CA LYS A 36 4.03 -7.88 -16.49
C LYS A 36 3.33 -8.08 -15.13
N ARG A 37 3.71 -7.14 -14.24
CA ARG A 37 2.96 -6.59 -13.10
C ARG A 37 2.78 -7.56 -11.93
N LEU A 38 3.06 -7.01 -10.74
CA LEU A 38 2.39 -7.28 -9.47
C LEU A 38 1.50 -8.56 -9.51
N GLN A 39 1.97 -9.70 -9.00
CA GLN A 39 1.11 -10.85 -8.68
C GLN A 39 1.18 -11.13 -7.19
N VAL A 40 0.03 -11.12 -6.50
CA VAL A 40 -0.06 -11.59 -5.13
C VAL A 40 -0.13 -13.11 -5.23
N GLY A 41 0.92 -13.82 -4.83
CA GLY A 41 0.97 -15.28 -4.95
C GLY A 41 -0.15 -16.00 -4.20
N ASN A 42 -0.35 -17.28 -4.51
CA ASN A 42 -1.42 -18.12 -3.92
C ASN A 42 -1.38 -18.22 -2.40
N VAL A 43 -0.21 -17.99 -1.78
CA VAL A 43 -0.07 -17.92 -0.32
C VAL A 43 -0.39 -16.52 0.22
N ALA A 44 0.09 -15.46 -0.43
CA ALA A 44 -0.09 -14.09 0.02
C ALA A 44 -1.55 -13.64 -0.09
N ASN A 45 -2.28 -14.09 -1.10
CA ASN A 45 -3.64 -13.64 -1.38
C ASN A 45 -4.61 -13.94 -0.23
N PRO A 46 -4.68 -15.19 0.27
CA PRO A 46 -5.52 -15.52 1.41
C PRO A 46 -5.03 -14.88 2.71
N VAL A 47 -3.71 -14.74 2.92
CA VAL A 47 -3.15 -14.08 4.10
C VAL A 47 -3.60 -12.62 4.16
N ILE A 48 -3.41 -11.84 3.09
CA ILE A 48 -3.84 -10.44 3.07
C ILE A 48 -5.37 -10.28 3.21
N ALA A 49 -6.13 -11.25 2.71
CA ALA A 49 -7.58 -11.20 2.77
C ALA A 49 -8.15 -11.51 4.16
N LYS A 50 -7.43 -12.26 4.99
CA LYS A 50 -7.98 -12.85 6.23
C LYS A 50 -7.16 -12.56 7.49
N ALA A 51 -5.89 -12.19 7.37
CA ALA A 51 -5.07 -11.84 8.51
C ALA A 51 -5.62 -10.57 9.17
N PRO A 52 -5.84 -10.55 10.50
CA PRO A 52 -6.17 -9.33 11.21
C PRO A 52 -4.98 -8.36 11.31
N GLN A 53 -3.75 -8.87 11.24
CA GLN A 53 -2.52 -8.08 11.22
C GLN A 53 -2.28 -7.39 9.87
N PRO A 54 -1.56 -6.25 9.88
CA PRO A 54 -0.92 -5.71 8.68
C PRO A 54 -0.05 -6.76 7.97
N VAL A 55 -0.01 -6.70 6.64
CA VAL A 55 0.80 -7.59 5.79
C VAL A 55 1.72 -6.77 4.89
N MET A 56 3.02 -6.99 5.01
CA MET A 56 4.04 -6.39 4.15
C MET A 56 4.48 -7.39 3.08
N LEU A 57 4.30 -7.01 1.81
CA LEU A 57 4.77 -7.78 0.67
C LEU A 57 6.12 -7.25 0.20
N ILE A 58 7.15 -8.11 0.24
CA ILE A 58 8.47 -7.83 -0.28
C ILE A 58 8.58 -8.34 -1.71
N LYS A 59 8.84 -7.45 -2.66
CA LYS A 59 9.11 -7.82 -4.06
C LYS A 59 10.57 -8.29 -4.19
N PRO A 60 10.89 -9.19 -5.14
CA PRO A 60 12.28 -9.50 -5.39
C PRO A 60 13.03 -8.23 -5.80
N PRO A 61 14.31 -8.12 -5.43
CA PRO A 61 15.14 -7.01 -5.86
C PRO A 61 15.14 -6.98 -7.38
N GLN A 62 14.68 -5.86 -7.94
CA GLN A 62 14.90 -5.57 -9.35
C GLN A 62 16.41 -5.37 -9.55
N PRO A 63 17.01 -5.85 -10.65
CA PRO A 63 18.39 -5.50 -11.00
C PRO A 63 18.43 -4.02 -11.40
N VAL A 64 18.38 -3.13 -10.40
CA VAL A 64 18.59 -1.69 -10.53
C VAL A 64 19.66 -1.35 -9.50
N SER A 65 20.69 -0.65 -9.98
CA SER A 65 21.93 -0.24 -9.31
C SER A 65 21.86 -0.21 -7.79
N VAL A 66 22.71 -1.03 -7.18
CA VAL A 66 22.95 -1.27 -5.73
C VAL A 66 23.29 -0.03 -4.88
N ASP A 67 23.17 1.17 -5.45
CA ASP A 67 23.72 2.43 -4.92
C ASP A 67 22.68 3.55 -4.74
N ARG A 68 21.38 3.26 -4.86
CA ARG A 68 20.37 4.27 -4.51
C ARG A 68 20.05 4.17 -3.02
N PRO A 69 20.45 5.15 -2.18
CA PRO A 69 20.04 5.16 -0.79
C PRO A 69 18.51 5.24 -0.69
N LEU A 70 17.94 4.55 0.30
CA LEU A 70 16.52 4.69 0.62
C LEU A 70 16.21 6.17 0.86
N ARG A 71 15.11 6.65 0.29
CA ARG A 71 14.68 8.05 0.45
C ARG A 71 13.96 8.28 1.80
N HIS A 72 13.72 7.20 2.55
CA HIS A 72 12.97 7.16 3.80
C HIS A 72 11.56 7.76 3.59
N ARG A 73 10.94 7.46 2.45
CA ARG A 73 9.63 8.02 2.07
C ARG A 73 8.64 6.91 1.74
N ILE A 74 7.45 6.97 2.33
CA ILE A 74 6.37 6.00 2.08
C ILE A 74 5.17 6.69 1.42
N LEU A 75 4.59 6.04 0.42
CA LEU A 75 3.35 6.47 -0.21
C LEU A 75 2.16 5.84 0.51
N VAL A 76 1.18 6.64 0.93
CA VAL A 76 -0.10 6.13 1.47
C VAL A 76 -1.23 6.54 0.53
N ALA A 77 -1.91 5.56 -0.07
CA ALA A 77 -3.09 5.84 -0.88
C ALA A 77 -4.33 5.90 0.02
N THR A 78 -5.03 7.04 0.01
CA THR A 78 -6.24 7.27 0.81
C THR A 78 -7.46 7.61 -0.04
N GLY A 79 -8.62 7.14 0.42
CA GLY A 79 -9.93 7.43 -0.18
C GLY A 79 -10.96 7.91 0.85
N GLY A 80 -10.52 8.24 2.08
CA GLY A 80 -11.40 8.66 3.19
C GLY A 80 -12.34 7.56 3.71
N SER A 81 -11.92 6.29 3.58
CA SER A 81 -12.61 5.14 4.17
C SER A 81 -11.93 4.71 5.47
N ALA A 82 -12.66 4.07 6.38
CA ALA A 82 -12.09 3.54 7.62
C ALA A 82 -10.81 2.70 7.43
N TRP A 83 -10.71 1.95 6.33
CA TRP A 83 -9.54 1.12 6.00
C TRP A 83 -8.34 1.93 5.49
N SER A 84 -8.60 3.00 4.72
CA SER A 84 -7.51 3.90 4.31
C SER A 84 -7.07 4.80 5.45
N ASP A 85 -7.97 5.15 6.36
CA ASP A 85 -7.66 5.97 7.52
C ASP A 85 -6.84 5.18 8.53
N ALA A 86 -7.20 3.92 8.79
CA ALA A 86 -6.36 3.02 9.59
C ALA A 86 -4.97 2.82 8.96
N ALA A 87 -4.87 2.78 7.63
CA ALA A 87 -3.59 2.69 6.93
C ALA A 87 -2.75 3.98 7.08
N LEU A 88 -3.38 5.15 7.06
CA LEU A 88 -2.73 6.43 7.36
C LEU A 88 -2.24 6.48 8.81
N ASP A 89 -3.09 6.12 9.76
CA ASP A 89 -2.76 6.15 11.18
C ASP A 89 -1.56 5.23 11.48
N GLN A 90 -1.55 4.02 10.91
CA GLN A 90 -0.41 3.10 11.01
C GLN A 90 0.85 3.65 10.33
N ALA A 91 0.71 4.27 9.16
CA ALA A 91 1.83 4.87 8.44
C ALA A 91 2.44 6.04 9.21
N PHE A 92 1.62 6.89 9.86
CA PHE A 92 2.11 7.96 10.71
C PHE A 92 2.82 7.44 11.95
N ALA A 93 2.31 6.38 12.58
CA ALA A 93 2.99 5.73 13.70
C ALA A 93 4.38 5.22 13.29
N TRP A 94 4.50 4.53 12.15
CA TRP A 94 5.80 4.09 11.63
C TRP A 94 6.70 5.26 11.24
N ALA A 95 6.15 6.28 10.59
CA ALA A 95 6.90 7.44 10.15
C ALA A 95 7.48 8.23 11.32
N SER A 96 6.69 8.44 12.37
CA SER A 96 7.13 9.10 13.61
C SER A 96 8.23 8.30 14.31
N ALA A 97 8.07 6.96 14.41
CA ALA A 97 9.03 6.08 15.07
C ALA A 97 10.36 5.93 14.32
N HIS A 98 10.36 6.04 12.98
CA HIS A 98 11.51 5.73 12.14
C HIS A 98 12.04 6.93 11.32
N GLY A 99 11.50 8.12 11.52
CA GLY A 99 11.91 9.33 10.81
C GLY A 99 11.64 9.26 9.31
N LEU A 100 10.47 8.71 8.92
CA LEU A 100 10.06 8.62 7.51
C LEU A 100 9.21 9.83 7.11
N ASP A 101 9.29 10.19 5.82
CA ASP A 101 8.35 11.10 5.19
C ASP A 101 7.15 10.35 4.62
N VAL A 102 5.99 10.99 4.66
CA VAL A 102 4.76 10.40 4.14
C VAL A 102 4.25 11.21 2.95
N CYS A 103 4.15 10.57 1.79
CA CYS A 103 3.43 11.07 0.63
C CYS A 103 1.99 10.57 0.69
N GLY A 104 1.01 11.46 0.88
CA GLY A 104 -0.40 11.11 0.90
C GLY A 104 -1.04 11.29 -0.46
N LEU A 105 -1.62 10.24 -1.04
CA LEU A 105 -2.22 10.28 -2.36
C LEU A 105 -3.72 10.02 -2.32
N TYR A 106 -4.50 10.97 -2.84
CA TYR A 106 -5.90 10.74 -3.21
C TYR A 106 -6.03 10.73 -4.74
N VAL A 107 -6.72 9.72 -5.28
CA VAL A 107 -6.97 9.62 -6.74
C VAL A 107 -8.44 9.80 -7.04
N SER A 108 -8.78 10.92 -7.69
CA SER A 108 -10.13 11.19 -8.18
C SER A 108 -10.40 10.43 -9.48
N LYS A 109 -11.59 9.84 -9.59
CA LYS A 109 -12.02 9.15 -10.82
C LYS A 109 -12.35 10.19 -11.90
N GLN A 110 -12.02 9.84 -13.15
CA GLN A 110 -12.01 10.68 -14.36
C GLN A 110 -13.33 11.43 -14.72
N ARG A 111 -14.41 11.32 -13.94
CA ARG A 111 -15.68 12.02 -14.16
C ARG A 111 -16.05 12.88 -12.96
N LEU A 112 -15.47 14.07 -12.87
CA LEU A 112 -16.17 15.17 -12.19
C LEU A 112 -17.32 15.56 -13.11
N ARG A 113 -18.53 15.14 -12.74
CA ARG A 113 -19.77 15.37 -13.50
C ARG A 113 -20.13 16.88 -13.65
N SER A 114 -19.36 17.78 -13.05
CA SER A 114 -19.74 19.18 -12.82
C SER A 114 -18.76 20.24 -13.35
N GLY A 115 -17.71 19.88 -14.10
CA GLY A 115 -16.73 20.88 -14.59
C GLY A 115 -15.85 21.49 -13.49
N ALA A 116 -15.90 20.96 -12.26
CA ALA A 116 -15.03 21.39 -11.17
C ALA A 116 -13.55 21.08 -11.48
N ALA A 117 -12.69 22.09 -11.33
CA ALA A 117 -11.24 21.96 -11.49
C ALA A 117 -10.57 21.16 -10.35
N VAL A 118 -11.28 20.93 -9.24
CA VAL A 118 -10.76 20.22 -8.07
C VAL A 118 -11.83 19.28 -7.49
N ASP A 119 -11.41 18.21 -6.81
CA ASP A 119 -12.28 17.26 -6.10
C ASP A 119 -12.35 17.64 -4.61
N PRO A 120 -13.44 18.28 -4.14
CA PRO A 120 -13.54 18.78 -2.77
C PRO A 120 -13.44 17.67 -1.73
N LYS A 121 -13.88 16.45 -2.07
CA LYS A 121 -13.76 15.32 -1.15
C LYS A 121 -12.30 14.91 -1.00
N GLY A 122 -11.55 14.91 -2.10
CA GLY A 122 -10.11 14.65 -2.08
C GLY A 122 -9.35 15.66 -1.23
N GLU A 123 -9.65 16.95 -1.39
CA GLU A 123 -9.05 18.02 -0.57
C GLU A 123 -9.35 17.84 0.91
N GLN A 124 -10.62 17.57 1.26
CA GLN A 124 -11.01 17.34 2.64
C GLN A 124 -10.25 16.15 3.26
N VAL A 125 -10.19 15.02 2.56
CA VAL A 125 -9.49 13.83 3.05
C VAL A 125 -8.00 14.10 3.27
N LEU A 126 -7.36 14.83 2.36
CA LEU A 126 -5.95 15.18 2.48
C LEU A 126 -5.69 16.21 3.60
N ALA A 127 -6.60 17.17 3.81
CA ALA A 127 -6.51 18.14 4.90
C ALA A 127 -6.67 17.48 6.28
N GLU A 128 -7.60 16.53 6.41
CA GLU A 128 -7.75 15.71 7.62
C GLU A 128 -6.48 14.88 7.88
N ALA A 129 -5.91 14.26 6.84
CA ALA A 129 -4.65 13.52 6.94
C ALA A 129 -3.47 14.42 7.32
N GLN A 130 -3.37 15.64 6.76
CA GLN A 130 -2.35 16.63 7.12
C GLN A 130 -2.45 17.02 8.59
N SER A 131 -3.66 17.18 9.12
CA SER A 131 -3.88 17.50 10.53
C SER A 131 -3.38 16.38 11.43
N LYS A 132 -3.69 15.12 11.10
CA LYS A 132 -3.19 13.93 11.82
C LYS A 132 -1.66 13.81 11.75
N ALA A 133 -1.06 14.01 10.58
CA ALA A 133 0.39 13.96 10.42
C ALA A 133 1.09 15.02 11.26
N SER A 134 0.56 16.24 11.28
CA SER A 134 1.09 17.35 12.06
C SER A 134 1.04 17.04 13.56
N ALA A 135 -0.06 16.47 14.05
CA ALA A 135 -0.20 16.01 15.44
C ALA A 135 0.79 14.89 15.81
N ALA A 136 1.17 14.05 14.83
CA ALA A 136 2.16 12.98 15.01
C ALA A 136 3.62 13.43 14.79
N GLY A 137 3.87 14.71 14.45
CA GLY A 137 5.20 15.23 14.14
C GLY A 137 5.79 14.70 12.82
N VAL A 138 4.95 14.28 11.87
CA VAL A 138 5.36 13.64 10.61
C VAL A 138 5.32 14.64 9.46
N ARG A 139 6.38 14.67 8.63
CA ARG A 139 6.37 15.41 7.36
C ARG A 139 5.42 14.72 6.38
N PHE A 140 4.34 15.40 6.02
CA PHE A 140 3.32 14.90 5.11
C PHE A 140 3.21 15.78 3.87
N GLU A 141 3.28 15.16 2.69
CA GLU A 141 3.09 15.82 1.40
C GLU A 141 1.79 15.31 0.75
N PRO A 142 0.72 16.13 0.72
CA PRO A 142 -0.55 15.75 0.11
C PRO A 142 -0.53 15.92 -1.42
N ILE A 143 -0.97 14.89 -2.13
CA ILE A 143 -1.11 14.87 -3.59
C ILE A 143 -2.54 14.49 -3.97
N LEU A 144 -3.21 15.40 -4.67
CA LEU A 144 -4.50 15.14 -5.31
C LEU A 144 -4.27 14.85 -6.80
N ALA A 145 -4.42 13.59 -7.19
CA ALA A 145 -4.23 13.15 -8.57
C ALA A 145 -5.56 12.73 -9.22
N ARG A 146 -5.55 12.62 -10.55
CA ARG A 146 -6.68 12.16 -11.36
C ARG A 146 -6.25 10.98 -12.22
N GLY A 147 -7.11 9.97 -12.34
CA GLY A 147 -6.89 8.87 -13.27
C GLY A 147 -7.39 7.51 -12.77
N ASP A 148 -6.82 6.46 -13.35
CA ASP A 148 -7.00 5.11 -12.83
C ASP A 148 -6.21 4.94 -11.53
N ILE A 149 -6.91 4.61 -10.45
CA ILE A 149 -6.37 4.55 -9.08
C ILE A 149 -5.04 3.81 -9.03
N ALA A 150 -5.00 2.60 -9.58
CA ALA A 150 -3.85 1.73 -9.38
C ALA A 150 -2.66 2.13 -10.26
N ASN A 151 -2.87 2.57 -11.51
CA ASN A 151 -1.79 3.14 -12.32
C ASN A 151 -1.26 4.45 -11.71
N THR A 152 -2.14 5.32 -11.23
CA THR A 152 -1.76 6.59 -10.60
C THR A 152 -0.98 6.37 -9.30
N ILE A 153 -1.35 5.39 -8.47
CA ILE A 153 -0.57 5.00 -7.29
C ILE A 153 0.85 4.59 -7.68
N LEU A 154 1.00 3.73 -8.70
CA LEU A 154 2.31 3.25 -9.13
C LEU A 154 3.17 4.36 -9.74
N ALA A 155 2.60 5.20 -10.60
CA ALA A 155 3.28 6.35 -11.17
C ALA A 155 3.73 7.32 -10.08
N THR A 156 2.84 7.68 -9.16
CA THR A 156 3.15 8.58 -8.03
C THR A 156 4.27 8.01 -7.15
N ALA A 157 4.25 6.71 -6.84
CA ALA A 157 5.32 6.09 -6.06
C ALA A 157 6.71 6.24 -6.74
N ILE A 158 6.76 6.14 -8.06
CA ILE A 158 7.99 6.32 -8.85
C ILE A 158 8.41 7.79 -8.87
N ASP A 159 7.47 8.68 -9.23
CA ASP A 159 7.70 10.11 -9.41
C ASP A 159 8.10 10.78 -8.09
N GLN A 160 7.47 10.37 -6.99
CA GLN A 160 7.75 10.85 -5.64
C GLN A 160 8.86 10.06 -4.94
N HIS A 161 9.50 9.12 -5.64
CA HIS A 161 10.60 8.30 -5.14
C HIS A 161 10.31 7.63 -3.79
N CYS A 162 9.12 7.05 -3.65
CA CYS A 162 8.72 6.33 -2.45
C CYS A 162 9.35 4.93 -2.42
N ASP A 163 9.85 4.53 -1.24
CA ASP A 163 10.48 3.23 -1.02
C ASP A 163 9.45 2.13 -0.75
N ALA A 164 8.25 2.51 -0.28
CA ALA A 164 7.15 1.60 -0.02
C ALA A 164 5.79 2.23 -0.35
N ILE A 165 4.78 1.37 -0.56
CA ILE A 165 3.38 1.75 -0.77
C ILE A 165 2.55 1.10 0.34
N VAL A 166 1.81 1.92 1.07
CA VAL A 166 0.86 1.54 2.10
C VAL A 166 -0.56 1.69 1.56
N LEU A 167 -1.35 0.62 1.68
CA LEU A 167 -2.73 0.55 1.20
C LEU A 167 -3.63 0.00 2.30
N GLY A 168 -4.84 0.54 2.43
CA GLY A 168 -5.90 -0.15 3.16
C GLY A 168 -6.29 -1.46 2.45
N SER A 169 -6.67 -2.49 3.22
CA SER A 169 -7.01 -3.84 2.70
C SER A 169 -8.05 -3.82 1.58
N ARG A 170 -9.05 -2.94 1.66
CA ARG A 170 -10.04 -2.72 0.59
C ARG A 170 -9.43 -2.07 -0.66
N GLY A 171 -8.47 -1.17 -0.52
CA GLY A 171 -7.75 -0.56 -1.66
C GLY A 171 -7.00 -1.60 -2.49
N LEU A 172 -6.56 -2.71 -1.86
CA LEU A 172 -5.90 -3.81 -2.55
C LEU A 172 -6.83 -4.55 -3.53
N THR A 173 -8.16 -4.50 -3.36
CA THR A 173 -9.09 -5.10 -4.36
C THR A 173 -8.96 -4.44 -5.73
N GLY A 174 -8.76 -3.12 -5.77
CA GLY A 174 -8.51 -2.37 -7.00
C GLY A 174 -7.17 -2.75 -7.64
N LEU A 175 -6.13 -2.91 -6.83
CA LEU A 175 -4.82 -3.37 -7.30
C LEU A 175 -4.90 -4.83 -7.81
N LYS A 176 -5.56 -5.73 -7.08
CA LYS A 176 -5.80 -7.13 -7.50
C LYS A 176 -6.45 -7.25 -8.88
N ARG A 177 -7.34 -6.32 -9.25
CA ARG A 177 -7.94 -6.27 -10.61
C ARG A 177 -6.91 -5.93 -11.69
N LEU A 178 -5.96 -5.03 -11.45
CA LEU A 178 -4.84 -4.81 -12.38
C LEU A 178 -3.88 -6.01 -12.44
N MET A 179 -3.77 -6.75 -11.33
CA MET A 179 -2.91 -7.93 -11.21
C MET A 179 -3.51 -9.17 -11.92
N ALA A 180 -4.85 -9.26 -11.97
CA ALA A 180 -5.59 -10.24 -12.77
C ALA A 180 -5.80 -9.80 -14.23
N GLY A 181 -5.68 -8.50 -14.49
CA GLY A 181 -5.86 -7.85 -15.79
C GLY A 181 -4.58 -7.77 -16.60
N SER A 182 -4.14 -8.91 -17.14
CA SER A 182 -3.34 -8.97 -18.38
C SER A 182 -3.64 -10.24 -19.19
N ILE A 183 -4.91 -10.67 -19.22
CA ILE A 183 -5.43 -11.68 -20.18
C ILE A 183 -6.53 -11.06 -21.08
N ALA A 184 -6.43 -9.76 -21.34
CA ALA A 184 -7.16 -9.10 -22.41
C ALA A 184 -6.14 -8.32 -23.22
N ASN A 185 -5.96 -8.74 -24.47
CA ASN A 185 -4.97 -8.35 -25.48
C ASN A 185 -3.61 -9.06 -25.39
N ALA A 186 -3.62 -10.32 -25.85
CA ALA A 186 -2.80 -10.76 -26.99
C ALA A 186 -3.64 -11.74 -27.81
#